data_AF-A0A958CZX9-F1
#
_entry.id   AF-A0A958CZX9-F1
#
_cell.length_a   1.000
_cell.length_b   1.000
_cell.length_c   1.000
_cell.angle_alpha   90.00
_cell.angle_beta   90.00
_cell.angle_gamma   90.00
#
_symmetry.space_group_name_H-M   'P 1'
#
loop_
_entity.id
_entity.type
_entity.pdbx_description
1 polymer ?
#
loop_
_entity_poly.entity_id
_entity_poly.type
_entity_poly.pdbx_seq_one_letter_code
_entity_poly.pdbx_strand_id
1 'polypeptide(L)'
;MRLDFGGLLRPYQRLDNQVDEQIERWAEIGLSLRQMRRELHRLHLGPLALRTLNQRIHALHRLAPDCASSDVPPVLLVDAIWATQLRPTGKYRRDHKGRLRAVKGRVKRRIFISNGTLAR
;
A
#
# COMPACT_ATOMS: atom_id res chain seq x y z
N MET A 1 -7.00 36.46 7.59
CA MET A 1 -5.56 36.26 7.85
C MET A 1 -5.09 35.08 6.99
N ARG A 2 -4.25 35.32 5.98
CA ARG A 2 -3.75 34.29 5.06
C ARG A 2 -2.38 33.87 5.60
N LEU A 3 -2.31 32.74 6.29
CA LEU A 3 -1.05 32.18 6.78
C LEU A 3 -0.26 31.69 5.57
N ASP A 4 0.83 32.37 5.26
CA ASP A 4 1.77 31.93 4.22
C ASP A 4 2.85 31.07 4.90
N PHE A 5 2.85 29.78 4.56
CA PHE A 5 3.81 28.82 5.08
C PHE A 5 5.09 28.76 4.22
N GLY A 6 5.34 29.74 3.35
CA GLY A 6 6.62 29.85 2.63
C GLY A 6 6.96 28.64 1.77
N GLY A 7 5.95 27.96 1.23
CA GLY A 7 6.11 26.74 0.44
C GLY A 7 6.36 25.45 1.23
N LEU A 8 6.44 25.49 2.58
CA LEU A 8 6.53 24.27 3.40
C LEU A 8 5.31 23.36 3.23
N LEU A 9 4.14 23.95 3.04
CA LEU A 9 2.88 23.24 2.89
C LEU A 9 2.25 23.61 1.55
N ARG A 10 1.95 22.59 0.75
CA ARG A 10 1.23 22.75 -0.51
C ARG A 10 -0.19 23.26 -0.24
N PRO A 11 -0.82 24.00 -1.16
CA PRO A 11 -2.23 24.38 -1.03
C PRO A 11 -3.10 23.15 -0.72
N TYR A 12 -3.97 23.27 0.29
CA TYR A 12 -4.83 22.20 0.80
C TYR A 12 -4.13 21.00 1.47
N GLN A 13 -2.82 21.09 1.73
CA GLN A 13 -2.10 20.08 2.49
C GLN A 13 -2.56 20.09 3.95
N ARG A 14 -3.17 18.98 4.37
CA ARG A 14 -3.66 18.79 5.75
C ARG A 14 -2.76 17.90 6.61
N LEU A 15 -1.79 17.24 5.99
CA LEU A 15 -0.92 16.26 6.61
C LEU A 15 0.51 16.50 6.15
N ASP A 16 1.44 16.41 7.08
CA ASP A 16 2.86 16.61 6.83
C ASP A 16 3.50 15.39 6.15
N ASN A 17 4.60 15.61 5.44
CA ASN A 17 5.35 14.58 4.72
C ASN A 17 5.93 13.52 5.68
N GLN A 18 6.23 13.87 6.94
CA GLN A 18 6.68 12.91 7.96
C GLN A 18 5.66 11.79 8.22
N VAL A 19 4.36 12.07 8.06
CA VAL A 19 3.31 11.07 8.20
C VAL A 19 3.39 10.04 7.07
N ASP A 20 3.79 10.47 5.87
CA ASP A 20 3.96 9.57 4.72
C ASP A 20 5.16 8.64 4.92
N GLU A 21 6.29 9.16 5.40
CA GLU A 21 7.47 8.35 5.77
C GLU A 21 7.12 7.30 6.85
N GLN A 22 6.30 7.67 7.84
CA GLN A 22 5.88 6.74 8.87
C GLN A 22 4.96 5.64 8.32
N ILE A 23 4.04 6.00 7.43
CA ILE A 23 3.16 5.05 6.74
C ILE A 23 3.99 4.09 5.87
N GLU A 24 5.03 4.59 5.20
CA GLU A 24 5.97 3.80 4.40
C GLU A 24 6.69 2.76 5.25
N ARG A 25 7.35 3.20 6.34
CA ARG A 25 8.03 2.29 7.28
C ARG A 25 7.11 1.18 7.80
N TRP A 26 5.86 1.54 8.15
CA TRP A 26 4.90 0.54 8.60
C TRP A 26 4.42 -0.39 7.48
N ALA A 27 4.37 0.08 6.24
CA ALA A 27 4.04 -0.74 5.08
C ALA A 27 5.15 -1.74 4.78
N GLU A 28 6.42 -1.33 4.87
CA GLU A 28 7.60 -2.21 4.71
C GLU A 28 7.62 -3.34 5.73
N ILE A 29 7.28 -3.04 6.99
CA ILE A 29 7.21 -4.03 8.08
C ILE A 29 5.92 -4.89 7.98
N GLY A 30 5.01 -4.57 7.05
CA GLY A 30 3.82 -5.37 6.79
C GLY A 30 2.65 -5.14 7.77
N LEU A 31 2.56 -3.98 8.41
CA LEU A 31 1.41 -3.67 9.27
C LEU A 31 0.11 -3.56 8.44
N SER A 32 -0.99 -4.07 8.99
CA SER A 32 -2.30 -3.86 8.37
C SER A 32 -2.76 -2.40 8.49
N LEU A 33 -3.55 -1.92 7.53
CA LEU A 33 -4.14 -0.57 7.55
C LEU A 33 -4.88 -0.24 8.86
N ARG A 34 -5.49 -1.26 9.49
CA ARG A 34 -6.20 -1.09 10.77
C ARG A 34 -5.22 -0.90 11.94
N GLN A 35 -4.10 -1.62 11.93
CA GLN A 35 -3.04 -1.43 12.91
C GLN A 35 -2.37 -0.07 12.72
N MET A 36 -2.02 0.32 11.48
CA MET A 36 -1.50 1.66 11.18
C MET A 36 -2.41 2.76 11.70
N ARG A 37 -3.73 2.66 11.46
CA ARG A 37 -4.71 3.62 12.00
C ARG A 37 -4.72 3.67 13.53
N ARG A 38 -4.55 2.53 14.20
CA ARG A 38 -4.46 2.46 15.66
C ARG A 38 -3.17 3.11 16.17
N GLU A 39 -2.05 2.89 15.48
CA GLU A 39 -0.78 3.55 15.85
C GLU A 39 -0.84 5.06 15.63
N LEU A 40 -1.45 5.55 14.55
CA LEU A 40 -1.68 6.98 14.36
C LEU A 40 -2.50 7.59 15.49
N HIS A 41 -3.58 6.91 15.90
CA HIS A 41 -4.38 7.34 17.04
C HIS A 41 -3.56 7.37 18.34
N ARG A 42 -2.69 6.38 18.57
CA ARG A 42 -1.81 6.33 19.75
C ARG A 42 -0.78 7.47 19.75
N LEU A 43 -0.29 7.85 18.57
CA LEU A 43 0.68 8.94 18.39
C LEU A 43 0.02 10.32 18.35
N HIS A 44 -1.30 10.42 18.59
CA HIS A 44 -2.08 11.66 18.48
C HIS A 44 -1.98 12.35 17.11
N LEU A 45 -1.56 11.59 16.08
CA LEU A 45 -1.64 12.01 14.69
C LEU A 45 -3.10 11.80 14.25
N GLY A 46 -3.76 12.87 13.79
CA GLY A 46 -5.20 12.88 13.53
C GLY A 46 -5.71 11.63 12.79
N PRO A 47 -6.87 11.06 13.16
CA PRO A 47 -7.29 9.75 12.70
C PRO A 47 -7.49 9.72 11.18
N LEU A 48 -6.58 9.03 10.49
CA LEU A 48 -6.72 8.83 9.04
C LEU A 48 -7.77 7.77 8.74
N ALA A 49 -8.63 8.07 7.77
CA ALA A 49 -9.53 7.08 7.23
C ALA A 49 -8.73 5.97 6.52
N LEU A 50 -9.21 4.72 6.63
CA LEU A 50 -8.55 3.57 6.00
C LEU A 50 -8.39 3.74 4.48
N ARG A 51 -9.35 4.44 3.84
CA ARG A 51 -9.27 4.80 2.41
C ARG A 51 -8.08 5.70 2.12
N THR A 52 -7.84 6.71 2.95
CA THR A 52 -6.74 7.66 2.82
C THR A 52 -5.39 6.97 3.00
N LEU A 53 -5.27 6.10 4.02
CA LEU A 53 -4.07 5.28 4.22
C LEU A 53 -3.78 4.40 3.01
N ASN A 54 -4.80 3.69 2.51
CA ASN A 54 -4.63 2.82 1.35
C ASN A 54 -4.23 3.59 0.08
N GLN A 55 -4.80 4.78 -0.13
CA GLN A 55 -4.42 5.66 -1.25
C GLN A 55 -2.98 6.13 -1.15
N ARG A 56 -2.51 6.49 0.05
CA ARG A 56 -1.13 6.92 0.29
C ARG A 56 -0.13 5.80 0.03
N ILE A 57 -0.39 4.58 0.52
CA ILE A 57 0.45 3.40 0.23
C ILE A 57 0.53 3.12 -1.28
N HIS A 58 -0.59 3.20 -2.01
CA HIS A 58 -0.56 3.03 -3.47
C HIS A 58 0.16 4.18 -4.21
N ALA A 59 0.20 5.38 -3.63
CA ALA A 59 0.99 6.47 -4.17
C ALA A 59 2.49 6.22 -3.98
N LEU A 60 2.90 5.66 -2.83
CA LEU A 60 4.29 5.29 -2.54
C LEU A 60 4.82 4.21 -3.50
N HIS A 61 3.99 3.24 -3.89
CA HIS A 61 4.41 2.22 -4.87
C HIS A 61 4.84 2.83 -6.24
N ARG A 62 4.38 4.03 -6.59
CA ARG A 62 4.85 4.73 -7.81
C ARG A 62 6.28 5.28 -7.69
N LEU A 63 6.83 5.31 -6.49
CA LEU A 63 8.20 5.75 -6.20
C LEU A 63 9.17 4.57 -6.05
N ALA A 64 8.67 3.33 -6.08
CA ALA A 64 9.55 2.16 -6.13
C ALA A 64 10.43 2.29 -7.38
N PRO A 65 11.77 2.22 -7.24
CA PRO A 65 12.65 2.37 -8.38
C PRO A 65 12.30 1.29 -9.40
N ASP A 66 12.16 1.69 -10.66
CA ASP A 66 12.16 0.76 -11.78
C ASP A 66 13.45 -0.05 -11.65
N CYS A 67 13.33 -1.29 -11.19
CA CYS A 67 14.44 -2.23 -11.12
C CYS A 67 14.77 -2.64 -12.55
N ALA A 68 15.38 -1.71 -13.30
CA ALA A 68 16.01 -1.97 -14.56
C ALA A 68 17.20 -2.90 -14.29
N SER A 69 16.96 -4.20 -14.47
CA SER A 69 17.99 -5.23 -14.36
C SER A 69 18.87 -5.14 -15.60
N SER A 70 19.98 -4.41 -15.49
CA SER A 70 20.99 -4.39 -16.56
C SER A 70 21.95 -5.58 -16.49
N ASP A 71 21.91 -6.38 -15.42
CA ASP A 71 22.76 -7.57 -15.27
C ASP A 71 21.90 -8.73 -14.76
N VAL A 72 21.73 -9.76 -15.60
CA VAL A 72 21.05 -11.00 -15.20
C VAL A 72 22.07 -11.86 -14.46
N PRO A 73 21.85 -12.17 -13.17
CA PRO A 73 22.81 -12.96 -12.41
C PRO A 73 22.90 -14.39 -12.95
N PRO A 74 24.09 -15.02 -12.91
CA PRO A 74 24.31 -16.35 -13.48
C PRO A 74 23.54 -17.45 -12.75
N VAL A 75 23.15 -17.22 -11.49
CA VAL A 75 22.31 -18.12 -10.70
C VAL A 75 21.08 -17.38 -10.19
N LEU A 76 19.90 -17.95 -10.47
CA LEU A 76 18.60 -17.45 -10.04
C LEU A 76 17.96 -18.44 -9.07
N LEU A 77 17.67 -17.98 -7.85
CA LEU A 77 16.81 -18.68 -6.91
C LEU A 77 15.37 -18.20 -7.11
N VAL A 78 14.45 -19.13 -7.37
CA VAL A 78 13.02 -18.83 -7.50
C VAL A 78 12.24 -19.51 -6.38
N ASP A 79 11.47 -18.74 -5.63
CA ASP A 79 10.53 -19.20 -4.62
C ASP A 79 9.10 -18.73 -4.95
N ALA A 80 8.09 -19.33 -4.31
CA ALA A 80 6.70 -18.97 -4.49
C ALA A 80 5.91 -18.93 -3.18
N ILE A 81 5.22 -17.79 -2.95
CA ILE A 81 4.29 -17.62 -1.83
C ILE A 81 2.86 -17.73 -2.34
N TRP A 82 2.02 -18.47 -1.63
CA TRP A 82 0.58 -18.56 -1.91
C TRP A 82 -0.18 -17.43 -1.22
N ALA A 83 -0.76 -16.52 -2.01
CA ALA A 83 -1.61 -15.44 -1.53
C ALA A 83 -3.07 -15.65 -1.96
N THR A 84 -4.02 -15.31 -1.08
CA THR A 84 -5.44 -15.34 -1.43
C THR A 84 -5.88 -13.96 -1.91
N GLN A 85 -6.24 -13.85 -3.18
CA GLN A 85 -6.76 -12.62 -3.77
C GLN A 85 -8.29 -12.66 -3.82
N LEU A 86 -8.93 -11.56 -3.42
CA LEU A 86 -10.36 -11.35 -3.65
C LEU A 86 -10.60 -10.77 -5.03
N ARG A 87 -11.34 -11.47 -5.89
CA ARG A 87 -11.69 -11.00 -7.24
C ARG A 87 -13.20 -10.90 -7.43
N PRO A 88 -13.70 -9.94 -8.23
CA PRO A 88 -15.12 -9.89 -8.58
C PRO A 88 -15.49 -11.16 -9.36
N THR A 89 -16.64 -11.76 -9.03
CA THR A 89 -17.13 -13.00 -9.68
C THR A 89 -18.05 -12.73 -10.87
N GLY A 90 -18.27 -11.45 -11.23
CA GLY A 90 -19.28 -11.03 -12.21
C GLY A 90 -20.70 -10.96 -11.64
N LYS A 91 -20.96 -11.58 -10.48
CA LYS A 91 -22.26 -11.48 -9.79
C LYS A 91 -22.34 -10.22 -8.95
N TYR A 92 -23.53 -9.63 -8.89
CA TYR A 92 -23.83 -8.47 -8.05
C TYR A 92 -24.89 -8.84 -7.02
N ARG A 93 -24.75 -8.33 -5.80
CA ARG A 93 -25.72 -8.51 -4.72
C ARG A 93 -26.02 -7.17 -4.07
N ARG A 94 -27.29 -6.95 -3.73
CA ARG A 94 -27.73 -5.76 -3.00
C ARG A 94 -27.37 -5.91 -1.53
N ASP A 95 -26.75 -4.90 -0.95
CA ASP A 95 -26.51 -4.86 0.49
C ASP A 95 -27.78 -4.46 1.27
N HIS A 96 -27.75 -4.61 2.59
CA HIS A 96 -28.86 -4.22 3.47
C HIS A 96 -29.24 -2.73 3.34
N LYS A 97 -28.32 -1.88 2.85
CA LYS A 97 -28.56 -0.44 2.62
C LYS A 97 -29.00 -0.16 1.18
N GLY A 98 -29.39 -1.18 0.42
CA GLY A 98 -29.90 -1.04 -0.95
C GLY A 98 -28.83 -0.83 -2.03
N ARG A 99 -27.54 -0.85 -1.71
CA ARG A 99 -26.45 -0.58 -2.67
C ARG A 99 -26.05 -1.85 -3.40
N LEU A 100 -25.87 -1.75 -4.72
CA LEU A 100 -25.38 -2.88 -5.53
C LEU A 100 -23.88 -3.06 -5.31
N ARG A 101 -23.44 -4.25 -4.92
CA ARG A 101 -22.02 -4.58 -4.67
C ARG A 101 -21.63 -5.82 -5.46
N ALA A 102 -20.45 -5.76 -6.09
CA ALA A 102 -19.86 -6.93 -6.72
C ALA A 102 -19.56 -7.99 -5.64
N VAL A 103 -20.00 -9.21 -5.87
CA VAL A 103 -19.65 -10.37 -5.05
C VAL A 103 -18.18 -10.70 -5.32
N LYS A 104 -17.42 -10.88 -4.25
CA LYS A 104 -15.98 -11.19 -4.34
C LYS A 104 -15.74 -12.64 -3.95
N GLY A 105 -15.07 -13.39 -4.82
CA GLY A 105 -14.61 -14.74 -4.57
C GLY A 105 -13.15 -14.75 -4.12
N ARG A 106 -12.75 -15.78 -3.37
CA ARG A 106 -11.36 -16.02 -2.98
C ARG A 106 -10.68 -16.86 -4.05
N VAL A 107 -9.52 -16.41 -4.54
CA VAL A 107 -8.69 -17.15 -5.49
C VAL A 107 -7.28 -17.25 -4.92
N LYS A 108 -6.77 -18.47 -4.74
CA LYS A 108 -5.37 -18.70 -4.37
C LYS A 108 -4.49 -18.44 -5.60
N ARG A 109 -3.51 -17.55 -5.47
CA ARG A 109 -2.53 -17.21 -6.49
C ARG A 109 -1.13 -17.41 -5.94
N ARG A 110 -0.22 -17.87 -6.79
CA ARG A 110 1.21 -17.95 -6.50
C ARG A 110 1.84 -16.61 -6.88
N ILE A 111 2.60 -16.04 -5.96
CA ILE A 111 3.48 -14.90 -6.21
C ILE A 111 4.89 -15.48 -6.26
N PHE A 112 5.52 -15.42 -7.43
CA PHE A 112 6.90 -15.84 -7.59
C PHE A 112 7.83 -14.72 -7.15
N ILE A 113 8.85 -15.09 -6.39
CA ILE A 113 9.91 -14.20 -5.94
C ILE A 113 11.21 -14.77 -6.49
N SER A 114 11.95 -13.94 -7.20
CA SER A 114 13.21 -14.32 -7.82
C SER A 114 14.34 -13.53 -7.19
N ASN A 115 15.31 -14.23 -6.60
CA ASN A 115 16.51 -13.63 -6.06
C ASN A 115 17.71 -14.09 -6.87
N GLY A 116 18.46 -13.12 -7.37
CA GLY A 116 19.68 -13.35 -8.11
C GLY A 116 20.91 -13.24 -7.24
N THR A 117 21.91 -14.08 -7.48
CA THR A 117 23.23 -13.96 -6.83
C THR A 117 24.33 -13.94 -7.88
N LEU A 118 25.30 -13.05 -7.72
CA LEU A 118 26.53 -13.07 -8.50
C LEU A 118 27.42 -14.17 -7.94
N ALA A 119 27.77 -15.16 -8.77
CA ALA A 119 28.76 -16.16 -8.41
C ALA A 119 30.13 -15.46 -8.29
N ARG A 120 30.78 -15.61 -7.13
CA ARG A 120 32.17 -15.19 -6.89
C ARG A 120 33.14 -16.27 -7.33
#